data_AF-A0A389LWU6-F1
#
_entry.id   AF-A0A389LWU6-F1
#
_cell.length_a   1.000
_cell.length_b   1.000
_cell.length_c   1.000
_cell.angle_alpha   90.00
_cell.angle_beta   90.00
_cell.angle_gamma   90.00
#
_symmetry.space_group_name_H-M   'P 1'
#
loop_
_entity.id
_entity.type
_entity.pdbx_description
1 polymer ?
#
loop_
_entity_poly.entity_id
_entity_poly.type
_entity_poly.pdbx_seq_one_letter_code
_entity_poly.pdbx_strand_id
1 'polypeptide(L)' 'MTKKEGCEPTTICSTLKMRAVDGKMRLTDVADTEQLFRLIQSIPSPKAEPFKQWMATVASERLDQMQDPEYNIPNN' A
#
# COMPACT_ATOMS: atom_id res chain seq x y z
N MET A 1 20.92 -1.89 -10.09
CA MET A 1 20.61 -0.92 -9.03
C MET A 1 21.62 -1.04 -7.90
N THR A 2 22.36 0.02 -7.58
CA THR A 2 23.34 0.05 -6.50
C THR A 2 22.65 0.21 -5.15
N LYS A 3 22.65 -0.85 -4.33
CA LYS A 3 22.39 -0.76 -2.89
C LYS A 3 23.49 0.15 -2.31
N LYS A 4 23.13 1.37 -1.91
CA LYS A 4 24.03 2.24 -1.14
C LYS A 4 23.91 1.87 0.32
N GLU A 5 25.05 1.52 0.89
CA GLU A 5 25.29 1.30 2.31
C GLU A 5 24.96 2.58 3.11
N GLY A 6 24.40 2.41 4.32
CA GLY A 6 24.40 3.47 5.33
C GLY A 6 23.04 3.94 5.88
N CYS A 7 22.03 3.09 5.99
CA CYS A 7 21.00 3.13 7.03
C CYS A 7 20.14 1.88 6.82
N GLU A 8 20.10 0.93 7.75
CA GLU A 8 19.10 -0.12 7.66
C GLU A 8 17.72 0.56 7.69
N PRO A 9 16.87 0.42 6.67
CA PRO A 9 15.54 0.99 6.76
C PRO A 9 14.84 0.24 7.90
N THR A 10 14.58 0.94 9.01
CA THR A 10 13.86 0.39 10.17
C THR A 10 12.39 0.07 9.82
N THR A 11 11.99 0.36 8.58
CA THR A 11 10.66 0.23 8.00
C THR A 11 10.76 -0.46 6.63
N ILE A 12 9.70 -1.16 6.19
CA ILE A 12 9.60 -1.86 4.89
C ILE A 12 9.62 -0.89 3.68
N CYS A 13 9.60 0.43 3.93
CA CYS A 13 9.52 1.49 2.91
C CYS A 13 10.85 1.76 2.20
N SER A 14 10.77 2.25 0.96
CA SER A 14 11.88 2.87 0.22
C SER A 14 11.91 4.37 0.43
N THR A 15 13.00 5.06 0.05
CA THR A 15 13.08 6.53 0.15
C THR A 15 13.19 7.18 -1.22
N LEU A 16 12.40 8.22 -1.45
CA LEU A 16 12.45 9.03 -2.66
C LEU A 16 12.55 10.52 -2.32
N LYS A 17 13.28 11.30 -3.13
CA LYS A 17 13.26 12.76 -3.02
C LYS A 17 11.92 13.30 -3.54
N MET A 18 11.12 13.90 -2.66
CA MET A 18 9.82 14.48 -2.98
C MET A 18 9.74 15.95 -2.55
N ARG A 19 8.89 16.73 -3.22
CA ARG A 19 8.63 18.13 -2.87
C ARG A 19 7.70 18.19 -1.66
N ALA A 20 8.15 18.85 -0.59
CA ALA A 20 7.33 19.13 0.57
C ALA A 20 6.47 20.40 0.38
N VAL A 21 5.54 20.63 1.32
CA VAL A 21 4.64 21.80 1.33
C VAL A 21 5.35 23.15 1.33
N ASP A 22 6.59 23.21 1.84
CA ASP A 22 7.44 24.42 1.83
C ASP A 22 8.25 24.58 0.52
N GLY A 23 8.00 23.75 -0.49
CA GLY A 23 8.68 23.76 -1.78
C GLY A 23 10.06 23.10 -1.79
N LYS A 24 10.59 22.64 -0.65
CA LYS A 24 11.92 22.00 -0.57
C LYS A 24 11.84 20.50 -0.89
N MET A 25 12.89 19.96 -1.51
CA MET A 25 13.01 18.52 -1.76
C MET A 25 13.55 17.81 -0.52
N ARG A 26 12.82 16.81 -0.01
CA ARG A 26 13.23 15.97 1.12
C ARG A 26 13.17 14.49 0.76
N LEU A 27 13.99 13.69 1.44
CA LEU A 27 13.81 12.24 1.40
C LEU A 27 12.53 11.92 2.17
N THR A 28 11.65 11.19 1.51
CA THR A 28 10.35 10.78 2.04
C THR A 28 10.25 9.27 1.90
N ASP A 29 9.79 8.61 2.95
CA ASP A 29 9.47 7.19 2.91
C ASP A 29 8.26 6.98 1.99
N VAL A 30 8.43 6.07 1.04
CA VAL A 30 7.43 5.68 0.06
C VAL A 30 7.31 4.15 0.07
N ALA A 31 6.10 3.67 -0.13
CA ALA A 31 5.81 2.25 -0.25
C ALA A 31 5.08 2.03 -1.57
N ASP A 32 5.52 1.05 -2.34
CA ASP A 32 4.71 0.47 -3.39
C ASP A 32 3.59 -0.39 -2.80
N THR A 33 2.72 -0.90 -3.68
CA THR A 33 1.57 -1.70 -3.29
C THR A 33 1.97 -2.94 -2.47
N GLU A 34 3.02 -3.66 -2.86
CA GLU A 34 3.47 -4.87 -2.15
C GLU A 34 4.02 -4.53 -0.76
N GLN A 35 4.84 -3.48 -0.68
CA GLN A 35 5.39 -2.97 0.58
C GLN A 35 4.28 -2.55 1.54
N LEU A 36 3.25 -1.84 1.03
CA LEU A 36 2.11 -1.43 1.82
C LEU A 36 1.32 -2.65 2.35
N PHE A 37 1.06 -3.65 1.50
CA PHE A 37 0.41 -4.89 1.93
C PHE A 37 1.21 -5.60 3.03
N ARG A 38 2.52 -5.75 2.87
CA ARG A 38 3.40 -6.38 3.88
C ARG A 38 3.39 -5.60 5.19
N LEU A 39 3.37 -4.27 5.14
CA LEU A 39 3.27 -3.41 6.32
C LEU A 39 1.94 -3.63 7.06
N ILE A 40 0.82 -3.69 6.34
CA ILE A 40 -0.51 -3.93 6.95
C ILE A 40 -0.56 -5.31 7.62
N GLN A 41 -0.02 -6.33 6.97
CA GLN A 41 0.02 -7.69 7.50
C GLN A 41 0.88 -7.81 8.77
N SER A 42 1.94 -6.99 8.91
CA SER A 42 2.86 -7.07 10.06
C SER A 42 2.34 -6.40 11.33
N ILE A 43 1.25 -5.62 11.29
CA ILE A 43 0.74 -4.89 12.46
C ILE A 43 0.01 -5.86 13.42
N PRO A 44 0.56 -6.13 14.63
CA PRO A 44 -0.04 -7.02 15.62
C PRO A 44 -0.91 -6.21 16.58
N SER A 45 -1.82 -5.38 16.05
CA SER A 45 -2.70 -4.53 16.84
C SER A 45 -4.16 -4.83 16.53
N PRO A 46 -5.03 -5.01 17.55
CA PRO A 46 -6.47 -5.08 17.34
C PRO A 46 -7.04 -3.82 16.67
N LYS A 47 -6.35 -2.67 16.79
CA LYS A 47 -6.75 -1.43 16.10
C LYS A 47 -6.61 -1.51 14.58
N ALA A 48 -5.79 -2.42 14.06
CA ALA A 48 -5.65 -2.66 12.64
C ALA A 48 -6.73 -3.61 12.09
N GLU A 49 -7.47 -4.29 12.95
CA GLU A 49 -8.47 -5.29 12.54
C GLU A 49 -9.57 -4.72 11.63
N PRO A 50 -10.20 -3.55 11.92
CA PRO A 50 -11.20 -2.97 11.02
C PRO A 50 -10.65 -2.69 9.62
N PHE A 51 -9.38 -2.28 9.55
CA PHE A 51 -8.72 -2.01 8.28
C PHE A 51 -8.40 -3.30 7.51
N LYS A 52 -7.97 -4.37 8.20
CA LYS A 52 -7.76 -5.70 7.59
C LYS A 52 -9.05 -6.28 7.02
N GLN A 53 -10.16 -6.13 7.73
CA GLN A 53 -11.49 -6.57 7.27
C GLN A 53 -11.93 -5.80 6.02
N TRP A 54 -11.79 -4.47 6.03
CA TRP A 54 -12.07 -3.66 4.85
C TRP A 54 -11.25 -4.10 3.63
N MET A 55 -9.94 -4.35 3.82
CA MET A 55 -9.08 -4.87 2.76
C MET A 55 -9.55 -6.23 2.23
N ALA A 56 -10.00 -7.14 3.10
CA ALA A 56 -10.54 -8.43 2.70
C ALA A 56 -11.83 -8.29 1.87
N THR A 57 -12.72 -7.37 2.24
CA THR A 57 -13.94 -7.06 1.48
C THR A 57 -13.59 -6.54 0.08
N VAL A 58 -12.73 -5.52 -0.02
CA VAL A 58 -12.31 -4.96 -1.32
C VAL A 58 -11.64 -6.03 -2.18
N ALA A 59 -10.79 -6.88 -1.61
CA ALA A 59 -10.15 -7.96 -2.34
C ALA A 59 -11.17 -8.99 -2.87
N SER A 60 -12.19 -9.34 -2.08
CA SER A 60 -13.28 -10.21 -2.52
C SER A 60 -14.05 -9.61 -3.69
N GLU A 61 -14.45 -8.34 -3.59
CA GLU A 61 -15.17 -7.63 -4.67
C GLU A 61 -14.36 -7.62 -5.97
N ARG A 62 -13.03 -7.46 -5.88
CA ARG A 62 -12.15 -7.52 -7.04
C ARG A 62 -12.07 -8.92 -7.66
N LEU A 63 -12.04 -9.97 -6.83
CA LEU A 63 -12.07 -11.35 -7.32
C LEU A 63 -13.39 -11.67 -8.02
N ASP A 64 -14.52 -11.24 -7.44
CA ASP A 64 -15.85 -11.43 -8.01
C ASP A 64 -15.96 -10.73 -9.38
N GLN A 65 -15.48 -9.48 -9.48
CA GLN A 65 -15.40 -8.73 -10.75
C GLN A 65 -14.51 -9.40 -11.82
N MET A 66 -13.46 -10.10 -11.40
CA MET A 66 -12.57 -10.83 -12.33
C MET A 66 -13.20 -12.16 -12.79
N GLN A 67 -14.06 -12.77 -11.97
CA GLN A 67 -14.73 -14.02 -12.29
C GLN A 67 -15.97 -13.81 -13.15
N ASP A 68 -16.66 -12.67 -13.04
CA ASP A 68 -17.83 -12.33 -13.84
C ASP A 68 -17.62 -11.03 -14.64
N PRO A 69 -17.20 -11.11 -15.92
CA PRO A 69 -17.02 -9.94 -16.76
C PRO A 69 -18.33 -9.17 -17.05
N GLU A 70 -19.51 -9.76 -16.81
CA GLU A 70 -20.82 -9.11 -17.04
C GLU A 70 -21.23 -8.18 -15.87
N TYR A 71 -20.56 -8.24 -14.72
CA TYR A 71 -20.86 -7.38 -13.56
C TYR A 71 -20.53 -5.89 -13.79
N ASN A 72 -19.77 -5.57 -14.85
CA ASN A 72 -19.39 -4.20 -15.21
C ASN A 72 -20.42 -3.47 -16.08
N ILE A 73 -21.57 -4.07 -16.37
CA ILE A 73 -22.62 -3.41 -17.15
C ILE A 73 -23.51 -2.63 -16.18
N PRO A 74 -23.42 -1.28 -16.11
CA PRO A 74 -24.43 -0.52 -15.39
C PRO A 74 -25.78 -0.78 -16.05
N ASN A 75 -26.73 -1.32 -15.30
CA ASN A 75 -28.13 -1.34 -15.72
C ASN A 75 -28.60 0.11 -15.86
N ASN A 76 -28.75 0.52 -17.13
CA ASN A 76 -29.35 1.74 -17.69
C ASN A 76 -30.01 2.73 -16.71
#